data_AF-A0A7C8E279-F1
#
_entry.id   AF-A0A7C8E279-F1
#
_cell.length_a   1.000
_cell.length_b   1.000
_cell.length_c   1.000
_cell.angle_alpha   90.00
_cell.angle_beta   90.00
_cell.angle_gamma   90.00
#
_symmetry.space_group_name_H-M   'P 1'
#
loop_
_entity.id
_entity.type
_entity.pdbx_description
1 polymer ?
#
loop_
_entity_poly.entity_id
_entity_poly.type
_entity_poly.pdbx_seq_one_letter_code
_entity_poly.pdbx_strand_id
1 'polypeptide(L)'
;MTCVICGIEIDSIEDAMDQGWIPYFYENEIERGPACSECSEALLQMDEDGEMELKERYRGKVQYKENFMYETYEANLLMGISIQNTMQSILN
;
A
#
# COMPACT_ATOMS: atom_id res chain seq x y z
N MET A 1 4.23 3.77 -13.08
CA MET A 1 4.08 3.20 -11.71
C MET A 1 5.16 3.79 -10.80
N THR A 2 4.99 3.74 -9.48
CA THR A 2 5.86 4.46 -8.53
C THR A 2 6.29 3.55 -7.40
N CYS A 3 7.59 3.52 -7.08
CA CYS A 3 8.10 2.75 -5.97
C CYS A 3 7.54 3.28 -4.64
N VAL A 4 6.87 2.43 -3.85
CA VAL A 4 6.26 2.83 -2.58
C VAL A 4 7.28 3.15 -1.48
N ILE A 5 8.56 2.85 -1.67
CA ILE A 5 9.60 3.13 -0.67
C ILE A 5 10.26 4.49 -0.95
N CYS A 6 10.79 4.69 -2.16
CA CYS A 6 11.56 5.89 -2.49
C CYS A 6 10.81 6.91 -3.38
N GLY A 7 9.70 6.51 -4.01
CA GLY A 7 8.92 7.38 -4.87
C GLY A 7 9.45 7.54 -6.30
N ILE A 8 10.48 6.78 -6.72
CA ILE A 8 10.92 6.81 -8.12
C ILE A 8 9.81 6.29 -9.04
N GLU A 9 9.68 6.89 -10.21
CA GLU A 9 8.69 6.55 -11.21
C GLU A 9 9.30 5.73 -12.34
N ILE A 10 8.48 4.89 -12.95
CA ILE A 10 8.81 4.15 -14.16
C ILE A 10 7.58 4.09 -15.07
N ASP A 11 7.81 4.21 -16.37
CA ASP A 11 6.76 4.54 -17.33
C ASP A 11 5.84 3.36 -17.67
N SER A 12 6.37 2.13 -17.65
CA SER A 12 5.63 0.93 -18.03
C SER A 12 5.92 -0.26 -17.09
N ILE A 13 5.05 -1.28 -17.15
CA ILE A 13 5.24 -2.54 -16.42
C ILE A 13 6.40 -3.32 -17.06
N GLU A 14 6.50 -3.29 -18.38
CA GLU A 14 7.56 -3.93 -19.16
C GLU A 14 8.94 -3.39 -18.74
N ASP A 15 9.09 -2.07 -18.66
CA ASP A 15 10.34 -1.46 -18.18
C ASP A 15 10.63 -1.83 -16.73
N ALA A 16 9.59 -1.95 -15.88
CA ALA A 16 9.75 -2.36 -14.49
C ALA A 16 10.24 -3.81 -14.37
N MET A 17 9.73 -4.72 -15.20
CA MET A 17 10.21 -6.10 -15.28
C MET A 17 11.67 -6.16 -15.75
N ASP A 18 12.01 -5.42 -16.80
CA ASP A 18 13.37 -5.38 -17.35
C ASP A 18 14.38 -4.78 -16.35
N GLN A 19 13.93 -3.86 -15.50
CA GLN A 19 14.75 -3.23 -14.45
C GLN A 19 14.72 -3.98 -13.12
N GLY A 20 14.08 -5.15 -13.04
CA GLY A 20 14.06 -6.00 -11.84
C GLY A 20 13.28 -5.39 -10.68
N TRP A 21 12.22 -4.63 -10.97
CA TRP A 21 11.30 -4.17 -9.93
C TRP A 21 10.54 -5.34 -9.32
N ILE A 22 10.36 -5.27 -8.00
CA ILE A 22 9.57 -6.25 -7.26
C ILE A 22 8.11 -5.75 -7.21
N PRO A 23 7.14 -6.51 -7.74
CA PRO A 23 5.76 -6.05 -7.84
C PRO A 23 5.09 -5.92 -6.47
N TYR A 24 5.38 -6.84 -5.54
CA TYR A 24 4.85 -6.85 -4.19
C TYR A 24 5.84 -7.45 -3.20
N PHE A 25 5.71 -7.09 -1.92
CA PHE A 25 6.44 -7.66 -0.79
C PHE A 25 5.61 -7.52 0.49
N TYR A 26 6.00 -8.24 1.53
CA TYR A 26 5.29 -8.24 2.80
C TYR A 26 6.01 -7.46 3.90
N GLU A 27 5.24 -6.75 4.72
CA GLU A 27 5.65 -6.33 6.06
C GLU A 27 4.71 -6.94 7.09
N ASN A 28 5.14 -8.05 7.69
CA ASN A 28 4.27 -8.97 8.42
C ASN A 28 3.16 -9.46 7.47
N GLU A 29 1.89 -9.35 7.85
CA GLU A 29 0.74 -9.78 7.04
C GLU A 29 0.26 -8.74 6.01
N ILE A 30 0.96 -7.61 5.88
CA ILE A 30 0.51 -6.51 5.01
C ILE A 30 1.30 -6.52 3.70
N GLU A 31 0.59 -6.75 2.60
CA GLU A 31 1.14 -6.60 1.26
C GLU A 31 1.41 -5.12 0.93
N ARG A 32 2.57 -4.87 0.34
CA ARG A 32 3.07 -3.57 -0.09
C ARG A 32 3.64 -3.70 -1.50
N GLY A 33 3.71 -2.60 -2.24
CA GLY A 33 4.40 -2.58 -3.54
C GLY A 33 3.87 -1.49 -4.46
N PRO A 34 4.57 -1.22 -5.57
CA PRO A 34 5.79 -1.90 -6.04
C PRO A 34 7.09 -1.33 -5.44
N ALA A 35 8.20 -2.08 -5.49
CA ALA A 35 9.53 -1.63 -5.08
C ALA A 35 10.53 -1.65 -6.24
N CYS A 36 11.29 -0.57 -6.44
CA CYS A 36 12.38 -0.57 -7.42
C CYS A 36 13.51 -1.51 -6.98
N SER A 37 14.35 -1.93 -7.94
CA SER A 37 15.47 -2.86 -7.71
C SER A 37 16.43 -2.40 -6.61
N GLU A 38 16.73 -1.10 -6.53
CA GLU A 38 17.60 -0.57 -5.47
C GLU A 38 16.99 -0.72 -4.07
N CYS A 39 15.69 -0.41 -3.94
CA CYS A 39 15.00 -0.53 -2.65
C CYS A 39 14.79 -2.00 -2.27
N SER A 40 14.48 -2.86 -3.23
CA SER A 40 14.30 -4.28 -2.98
C SER A 40 15.60 -4.94 -2.52
N GLU A 41 16.71 -4.68 -3.20
CA GLU A 41 18.03 -5.19 -2.82
C GLU A 41 18.45 -4.71 -1.42
N ALA A 42 18.25 -3.42 -1.13
CA ALA A 42 18.66 -2.82 0.13
C ALA A 42 17.82 -3.31 1.32
N LEU A 43 16.49 -3.37 1.16
CA LEU A 43 15.56 -3.46 2.28
C LEU A 43 14.83 -4.79 2.39
N LEU A 44 14.66 -5.52 1.28
CA LEU A 44 13.90 -6.75 1.26
C LEU A 44 14.82 -7.98 1.36
N GLN A 45 14.22 -9.10 1.72
CA GLN A 45 14.81 -10.44 1.73
C GLN A 45 13.78 -11.45 1.26
N MET A 46 14.24 -12.61 0.79
CA MET A 46 13.37 -13.75 0.50
C MET A 46 13.21 -14.57 1.78
N ASP A 47 11.98 -14.94 2.11
CA ASP A 47 11.69 -15.81 3.25
C ASP A 47 11.81 -17.31 2.90
N GLU A 48 11.36 -18.17 3.82
CA GLU A 48 11.42 -19.63 3.63
C GLU A 48 10.38 -20.17 2.64
N ASP A 49 9.31 -19.42 2.39
CA ASP A 49 8.25 -19.77 1.44
C ASP A 49 8.53 -19.23 0.02
N GLY A 50 9.59 -18.42 -0.12
CA GLY A 50 10.03 -17.84 -1.38
C GLY A 50 9.39 -16.48 -1.68
N GLU A 51 8.70 -15.88 -0.70
CA GLU A 51 8.10 -14.57 -0.83
C GLU A 51 9.11 -13.47 -0.46
N MET A 52 8.92 -12.29 -1.04
CA MET A 52 9.72 -11.12 -0.70
C MET A 52 9.14 -10.42 0.53
N GLU A 53 9.95 -10.19 1.55
CA GLU A 53 9.55 -9.51 2.78
C GLU A 53 10.54 -8.42 3.21
N LEU A 54 10.06 -7.45 3.99
CA LEU A 54 10.90 -6.44 4.60
C LEU A 54 11.78 -7.08 5.69
N LYS A 55 13.09 -6.90 5.57
CA LYS A 55 14.06 -7.36 6.57
C LYS A 55 13.63 -6.92 7.97
N GLU A 56 13.66 -7.84 8.93
CA GLU A 56 13.23 -7.65 10.32
C GLU A 56 13.71 -6.32 10.92
N ARG A 57 14.99 -5.97 10.70
CA ARG A 57 15.61 -4.75 11.25
C ARG A 57 14.96 -3.44 10.80
N TYR A 58 14.18 -3.45 9.72
CA TYR A 58 13.52 -2.28 9.13
C TYR A 58 12.00 -2.26 9.36
N ARG A 59 11.40 -3.34 9.91
CA ARG A 59 9.97 -3.39 10.21
C ARG A 59 9.57 -2.24 11.15
N GLY A 60 8.49 -1.55 10.79
CA GLY A 60 7.98 -0.37 11.48
C GLY A 60 8.83 0.90 11.33
N LYS A 61 9.89 0.89 10.51
CA LYS A 61 10.81 2.03 10.32
C LYS A 61 10.73 2.64 8.92
N VAL A 62 10.12 1.94 7.97
CA VAL A 62 9.93 2.43 6.60
C VAL A 62 8.65 3.23 6.52
N GLN A 63 8.73 4.45 5.99
CA GLN A 63 7.55 5.20 5.59
C GLN A 63 7.29 4.96 4.11
N TYR A 64 6.09 4.47 3.80
CA TYR A 64 5.71 4.24 2.42
C TYR A 64 5.07 5.49 1.81
N LYS A 65 5.42 5.75 0.56
CA LYS A 65 4.68 6.66 -0.32
C LYS A 65 3.41 5.94 -0.72
N GLU A 66 2.28 6.37 -0.18
CA GLU A 66 0.97 5.79 -0.49
C GLU A 66 0.80 5.69 -2.01
N ASN A 67 0.67 4.46 -2.51
CA ASN A 67 0.21 4.21 -3.86
C ASN A 67 -0.84 3.10 -3.76
N PHE A 68 -2.11 3.51 -3.79
CA PHE A 68 -3.26 2.60 -3.75
C PHE A 68 -3.36 1.84 -5.08
N MET A 69 -2.81 0.63 -5.17
CA MET A 69 -3.11 -0.33 -6.23
C MET A 69 -2.93 -1.73 -5.62
N TYR A 70 -3.92 -2.60 -5.43
CA TYR A 70 -5.31 -2.71 -5.89
C TYR A 70 -6.24 -3.05 -4.72
N GLU A 71 -7.53 -2.75 -4.90
CA GLU A 71 -8.62 -3.08 -3.99
C GLU A 71 -8.62 -4.57 -3.58
N THR A 72 -8.26 -4.87 -2.32
CA THR A 72 -8.91 -6.00 -1.66
C THR A 72 -10.39 -5.66 -1.61
N TYR A 73 -11.25 -6.48 -2.20
CA TYR A 73 -12.71 -6.34 -2.19
C TYR A 73 -13.26 -6.27 -0.76
N GLU A 74 -13.15 -5.12 -0.10
CA GLU A 74 -14.01 -4.60 0.96
C GLU A 74 -13.81 -3.09 0.97
N ALA A 75 -14.45 -2.42 0.01
CA ALA A 75 -14.69 -0.99 0.10
C ALA A 75 -15.49 -0.74 1.39
N ASN A 76 -14.81 -0.36 2.47
CA ASN A 76 -15.44 0.21 3.65
C ASN A 76 -16.03 1.59 3.27
N LEU A 77 -17.19 1.56 2.61
CA LEU A 77 -17.97 2.73 2.29
C LEU A 77 -18.54 3.29 3.59
N LEU A 78 -17.83 4.26 4.17
CA LEU A 78 -18.27 4.99 5.36
C LEU A 78 -19.39 5.96 4.97
N MET A 79 -20.63 5.47 4.90
CA MET A 79 -21.82 6.31 4.72
C MET A 79 -22.20 6.97 6.04
N GLY A 80 -21.91 8.26 6.18
CA GLY A 80 -22.43 9.07 7.29
C GLY A 80 -23.92 9.38 7.09
N ILE A 81 -24.78 8.83 7.95
CA ILE A 81 -26.19 9.21 8.00
C ILE A 81 -26.34 10.37 8.99
N SER A 82 -26.77 11.53 8.51
CA SER A 82 -27.17 12.66 9.36
C SER A 82 -28.66 12.62 9.61
N ILE A 83 -29.08 12.30 10.84
CA ILE A 83 -30.48 12.41 11.27
C ILE A 83 -30.74 13.83 11.77
N GLN A 84 -31.54 14.59 11.04
CA GLN A 84 -32.05 15.88 11.53
C GLN A 84 -33.40 15.64 12.23
N ASN A 85 -33.39 15.61 13.56
CA ASN A 85 -34.61 15.66 14.34
C ASN A 85 -35.22 17.06 14.24
N THR A 86 -36.27 17.23 13.45
CA THR A 86 -37.12 18.42 13.52
C THR A 86 -38.14 18.25 14.65
N MET A 87 -37.84 18.74 15.85
CA MET A 87 -38.91 19.07 16.80
C MET A 87 -39.66 20.28 16.27
N GLN A 88 -40.83 20.07 15.66
CA GLN A 88 -41.81 21.14 15.54
C GLN A 88 -42.50 21.31 16.89
N SER A 89 -42.04 22.30 17.67
CA SER A 89 -42.88 22.91 18.69
C SER A 89 -44.06 23.57 17.98
N ILE A 90 -45.23 22.94 18.04
CA ILE A 90 -46.47 23.68 17.87
C ILE A 90 -46.86 24.18 19.25
N LEU A 91 -46.33 25.35 19.61
CA LEU A 91 -47.01 26.25 20.53
C LEU A 91 -48.08 26.97 19.72
N ASN A 92 -49.34 26.57 19.94
CA ASN A 92 -50.51 27.44 20.04
C ASN A 92 -51.73 26.59 20.41
#